data_AF-B9W081-F1
#
_entry.id   AF-B9W081-F1
#
_cell.length_a   1.000
_cell.length_b   1.000
_cell.length_c   1.000
_cell.angle_alpha   90.00
_cell.angle_beta   90.00
_cell.angle_gamma   90.00
#
_symmetry.space_group_name_H-M   'P 1'
#
loop_
_entity.id
_entity.type
_entity.pdbx_description
1 polymer ?
#
loop_
_entity_poly.entity_id
_entity_poly.type
_entity_poly.pdbx_seq_one_letter_code
_entity_poly.pdbx_strand_id
1 'polypeptide(L)'
;YRRGNFNGTWDDLICDALLKEREADIAMSPGVRWGPSILPGQDITREDIWNVTSMTYPNAYRTEMTGEFIHVIMEDVADNIFNTDPYYQHGGDM
;
A
#
# COMPACT_ATOMS: atom_id res chain seq x y z
N TYR A 1 8.58 -4.44 -7.53
CA TYR A 1 9.23 -4.50 -6.20
C TYR A 1 8.30 -3.91 -5.17
N ARG A 2 8.43 -4.29 -3.89
CA ARG A 2 7.52 -3.82 -2.82
C ARG A 2 8.01 -2.56 -2.13
N ARG A 3 9.22 -2.59 -1.58
CA ARG A 3 9.71 -1.56 -0.66
C ARG A 3 10.01 -0.24 -1.37
N GLY A 4 9.42 0.83 -0.88
CA GLY A 4 9.74 2.23 -1.15
C GLY A 4 8.99 3.11 -0.14
N ASN A 5 9.50 4.31 0.16
CA ASN A 5 8.90 5.16 1.21
C ASN A 5 7.53 5.75 0.81
N PHE A 6 7.29 5.93 -0.50
CA PHE A 6 6.06 6.51 -1.04
C PHE A 6 5.40 5.63 -2.11
N ASN A 7 6.18 4.77 -2.76
CA ASN A 7 5.70 3.99 -3.89
C ASN A 7 6.48 2.68 -4.09
N GLY A 8 5.79 1.70 -4.64
CA GLY A 8 6.33 0.42 -5.05
C GLY A 8 5.54 -0.11 -6.25
N THR A 9 6.23 -0.65 -7.25
CA THR A 9 5.57 -1.16 -8.48
C THR A 9 4.65 -2.35 -8.24
N TRP A 10 4.79 -3.06 -7.10
CA TRP A 10 3.79 -4.03 -6.65
C TRP A 10 2.49 -3.37 -6.22
N ASP A 11 2.57 -2.23 -5.52
CA ASP A 11 1.41 -1.48 -5.05
C ASP A 11 0.66 -0.83 -6.21
N ASP A 12 1.38 -0.30 -7.20
CA ASP A 12 0.77 0.18 -8.44
C ASP A 12 -0.09 -0.91 -9.10
N LEU A 13 0.45 -2.13 -9.23
CA LEU A 13 -0.26 -3.27 -9.82
C LEU A 13 -1.51 -3.67 -9.00
N ILE A 14 -1.41 -3.69 -7.67
CA ILE A 14 -2.51 -4.03 -6.77
C ILE A 14 -3.60 -2.97 -6.83
N CYS A 15 -3.23 -1.69 -6.74
CA CYS A 15 -4.16 -0.57 -6.81
C CYS A 15 -4.87 -0.53 -8.17
N ASP A 16 -4.15 -0.74 -9.27
CA ASP A 16 -4.75 -0.85 -10.61
C ASP A 16 -5.78 -1.98 -10.69
N ALA A 17 -5.49 -3.14 -10.10
CA ALA A 17 -6.42 -4.26 -10.08
C ALA A 17 -7.66 -3.94 -9.23
N LEU A 18 -7.49 -3.28 -8.08
CA LEU A 18 -8.60 -2.84 -7.23
C LEU A 18 -9.50 -1.84 -7.96
N LEU A 19 -8.93 -0.83 -8.61
CA LEU A 19 -9.68 0.17 -9.36
C LEU A 19 -10.50 -0.46 -10.49
N LYS A 20 -9.92 -1.42 -11.21
CA LYS A 20 -10.60 -2.17 -12.29
C LYS A 20 -11.77 -3.01 -11.78
N GLU A 21 -11.63 -3.66 -10.63
CA GLU A 21 -12.60 -4.64 -10.12
C GLU A 21 -13.61 -4.06 -9.12
N ARG A 22 -13.36 -2.87 -8.55
CA ARG A 22 -14.14 -2.32 -7.42
C ARG A 22 -14.81 -0.98 -7.67
N GLU A 23 -14.79 -0.45 -8.89
CA GLU A 23 -15.46 0.83 -9.24
C GLU A 23 -15.18 1.93 -8.21
N ALA A 24 -13.91 2.18 -7.92
CA ALA A 24 -13.46 3.22 -6.99
C ALA A 24 -12.68 4.29 -7.75
N ASP A 25 -12.67 5.52 -7.22
CA ASP A 25 -11.90 6.63 -7.80
C ASP A 25 -10.43 6.62 -7.34
N ILE A 26 -10.18 6.09 -6.14
CA ILE A 26 -8.86 6.02 -5.49
C ILE A 26 -8.72 4.63 -4.84
N ALA A 27 -7.52 4.05 -4.91
CA ALA A 27 -7.15 2.84 -4.19
C ALA A 27 -5.93 3.11 -3.30
N MET A 28 -5.95 2.56 -2.08
CA MET A 28 -4.87 2.68 -1.11
C MET A 28 -4.36 1.29 -0.75
N SER A 29 -3.05 1.10 -0.86
CA SER A 29 -2.36 -0.13 -0.45
C SER A 29 -1.51 0.16 0.79
N PRO A 30 -1.41 -0.75 1.77
CA PRO A 30 -0.67 -0.47 2.99
C PRO A 30 0.85 -0.43 2.76
N GLY A 31 1.55 0.57 3.28
CA GLY A 31 3.02 0.72 3.25
C GLY A 31 3.81 -0.31 4.09
N VAL A 32 3.55 -1.61 3.87
CA VAL A 32 4.25 -2.72 4.54
C VAL A 32 5.59 -3.01 3.87
N ARG A 33 6.55 -3.44 4.70
CA ARG A 33 7.94 -3.67 4.29
C ARG A 33 8.25 -5.07 3.77
N TRP A 34 7.31 -6.00 3.87
CA TRP A 34 7.50 -7.40 3.46
C TRP A 34 6.97 -7.63 2.04
N GLY A 35 7.67 -8.46 1.28
CA GLY A 35 7.26 -8.89 -0.07
C GLY A 35 8.44 -9.00 -1.06
N PRO A 36 8.32 -9.85 -2.09
CA PRO A 36 9.39 -10.11 -3.04
C PRO A 36 9.56 -8.98 -4.05
N SER A 37 10.63 -9.08 -4.83
CA SER A 37 10.80 -8.34 -6.09
C SER A 37 10.75 -9.33 -7.25
N ILE A 38 10.07 -8.94 -8.33
CA ILE A 38 9.97 -9.72 -9.57
C ILE A 38 10.91 -9.08 -10.60
N LEU A 39 11.69 -9.91 -11.27
CA LEU A 39 12.60 -9.46 -12.33
C LEU A 39 11.85 -9.26 -13.64
N PRO A 40 12.35 -8.40 -14.55
CA PRO A 40 11.78 -8.26 -15.88
C PRO A 40 11.72 -9.62 -16.61
N GLY A 41 10.56 -9.95 -17.16
CA GLY A 41 10.33 -11.20 -17.90
C GLY A 41 10.11 -12.45 -17.03
N GLN A 42 10.16 -12.32 -15.70
CA GLN A 42 9.76 -13.40 -14.80
C GLN A 42 8.24 -13.43 -14.69
N ASP A 43 7.66 -14.64 -14.73
CA ASP A 43 6.24 -14.84 -14.51
C ASP A 43 5.86 -14.50 -13.06
N ILE A 44 4.71 -13.88 -12.88
CA ILE A 44 4.10 -13.70 -11.56
C ILE A 44 3.30 -14.95 -11.20
N THR A 45 3.69 -15.61 -10.11
CA THR A 45 3.02 -16.80 -9.60
C THR A 45 2.01 -16.44 -8.50
N ARG A 46 1.18 -17.43 -8.12
CA ARG A 46 0.26 -17.27 -6.99
C ARG A 46 1.02 -17.03 -5.68
N GLU A 47 2.16 -17.70 -5.51
CA GLU A 47 3.02 -17.59 -4.34
C GLU A 47 3.58 -16.17 -4.22
N ASP A 48 3.89 -15.50 -5.33
CA ASP A 48 4.31 -14.09 -5.33
C ASP A 48 3.20 -13.16 -4.82
N ILE A 49 1.96 -13.39 -5.27
CA ILE A 49 0.78 -12.63 -4.79
C ILE A 49 0.59 -12.83 -3.29
N TRP A 50 0.64 -14.07 -2.82
CA TRP A 50 0.54 -14.36 -1.39
C TRP A 50 1.63 -13.65 -0.59
N ASN A 51 2.86 -13.60 -1.10
CA ASN A 51 3.95 -12.92 -0.41
C ASN A 51 3.83 -11.38 -0.43
N VAL A 52 2.91 -10.77 -1.18
CA VAL A 52 2.61 -9.32 -1.11
C VAL A 52 1.24 -8.99 -0.52
N THR A 53 0.39 -10.00 -0.25
CA THR A 53 -0.94 -9.84 0.37
C THR A 53 -1.17 -10.77 1.58
N SER A 54 -0.12 -11.34 2.16
CA SER A 54 -0.18 -12.28 3.29
C SER A 54 -0.58 -11.61 4.60
N MET A 55 -1.86 -11.34 4.76
CA MET A 55 -2.50 -10.92 6.01
C MET A 55 -3.57 -11.93 6.39
N THR A 56 -3.73 -12.20 7.69
CA THR A 56 -4.84 -13.03 8.19
C THR A 56 -6.20 -12.32 8.07
N TYR A 57 -6.19 -11.04 7.70
CA TYR A 57 -7.34 -10.17 7.45
C TYR A 57 -7.29 -9.58 6.01
N PRO A 58 -7.37 -10.41 4.94
CA PRO A 58 -7.03 -9.99 3.58
C PRO A 58 -8.14 -9.22 2.85
N ASN A 59 -9.16 -8.75 3.56
CA ASN A 59 -10.33 -8.14 2.94
C ASN A 59 -9.99 -6.76 2.39
N ALA A 60 -10.38 -6.51 1.13
CA ALA A 60 -10.39 -5.19 0.55
C ALA A 60 -11.76 -4.54 0.76
N TYR A 61 -11.78 -3.29 1.24
CA TYR A 61 -12.99 -2.54 1.53
C TYR A 61 -13.14 -1.35 0.58
N ARG A 62 -14.37 -1.12 0.13
CA ARG A 62 -14.76 0.06 -0.65
C ARG A 62 -15.65 0.92 0.23
N THR A 63 -15.23 2.16 0.46
CA THR A 63 -15.92 3.11 1.33
C THR A 63 -15.86 4.51 0.72
N GLU A 64 -16.92 5.29 0.88
CA GLU A 64 -16.94 6.70 0.48
C GLU A 64 -16.21 7.57 1.52
N MET A 65 -15.40 8.50 1.04
CA MET A 65 -14.66 9.46 1.87
C MET A 65 -14.70 10.84 1.21
N THR A 66 -14.71 11.90 2.01
CA THR A 66 -14.53 13.26 1.49
C THR A 66 -13.06 13.48 1.11
N GLY A 67 -12.80 14.38 0.15
CA GLY A 67 -11.42 14.75 -0.19
C GLY A 67 -10.66 15.34 1.00
N GLU A 68 -11.34 16.06 1.89
CA GLU A 68 -10.77 16.56 3.14
C GLU A 68 -10.31 15.41 4.05
N PHE A 69 -11.12 14.35 4.19
CA PHE A 69 -10.75 13.23 5.04
C PHE A 69 -9.56 12.43 4.46
N ILE A 70 -9.51 12.28 3.13
CA ILE A 70 -8.36 11.68 2.45
C ILE A 70 -7.09 12.50 2.74
N HIS A 71 -7.16 13.83 2.65
CA HIS A 71 -6.03 14.70 2.99
C HIS A 71 -5.59 14.50 4.45
N VAL A 72 -6.53 14.41 5.40
CA VAL A 72 -6.20 14.18 6.82
C VAL A 72 -5.46 12.85 6.99
N ILE A 73 -5.89 11.78 6.33
CA ILE A 73 -5.22 10.48 6.39
C ILE A 73 -3.78 10.58 5.88
N MET A 74 -3.56 11.23 4.73
CA MET A 74 -2.23 11.35 4.13
C MET A 74 -1.27 12.15 5.02
N GLU A 75 -1.75 13.23 5.64
CA GLU A 75 -0.94 14.03 6.58
C GLU A 75 -0.63 13.28 7.87
N ASP A 76 -1.59 12.52 8.42
CA ASP A 76 -1.35 11.72 9.63
C ASP A 76 -0.25 10.67 9.43
N VAL A 77 -0.22 10.04 8.25
CA VAL A 77 0.87 9.13 7.86
C VAL A 77 2.19 9.89 7.71
N ALA A 78 2.18 11.07 7.09
CA ALA A 78 3.36 11.90 6.89
C ALA A 78 3.98 12.36 8.23
N ASP A 79 3.13 12.81 9.16
CA ASP A 79 3.52 13.23 10.51
C ASP A 79 4.17 12.09 11.30
N ASN A 80 3.77 10.85 11.06
CA ASN A 80 4.39 9.69 11.67
C ASN A 80 5.76 9.37 11.06
N ILE A 81 5.81 9.17 9.75
CA ILE A 81 7.01 8.66 9.07
C ILE A 81 8.15 9.69 9.03
N PHE A 82 7.81 10.98 8.97
CA PHE A 82 8.78 12.08 8.95
C PHE A 82 8.94 12.78 10.29
N ASN A 83 8.40 12.20 11.38
CA ASN A 83 8.58 12.76 12.69
C ASN A 83 10.08 12.90 13.01
N THR A 84 10.50 14.10 13.43
CA THR A 84 11.91 14.35 13.76
C THR A 84 12.33 13.63 15.04
N ASP A 85 11.39 13.34 15.93
CA ASP A 85 11.64 12.58 17.14
C ASP A 85 11.35 11.08 16.87
N PRO A 86 12.39 10.22 16.90
CA PRO A 86 12.23 8.79 16.62
C PRO A 86 11.32 8.08 17.63
N TYR A 87 11.07 8.66 18.81
CA TYR A 87 10.12 8.10 19.77
C TYR A 87 8.70 8.02 19.21
N TYR A 88 8.33 8.93 18.30
CA TYR A 88 7.01 8.98 17.67
C TYR A 88 6.93 8.24 16.33
N GLN A 89 8.02 7.65 15.83
CA GLN A 89 8.00 6.88 14.59
C GLN A 89 7.51 5.46 14.83
N HIS A 90 6.51 5.01 14.07
CA HIS A 90 5.93 3.66 14.23
C HIS A 90 6.54 2.61 13.29
N GLY A 91 7.44 3.01 12.38
CA GLY A 91 8.22 2.09 11.55
C GLY A 91 7.49 1.53 10.34
N GLY A 92 6.40 2.17 9.90
CA GLY A 92 5.77 1.95 8.59
C GLY A 92 6.34 2.85 7.50
N ASP A 93 5.85 2.67 6.28
CA ASP A 93 6.07 3.54 5.12
C ASP A 93 4.71 4.12 4.64
N MET A 94 4.72 5.05 3.68
CA MET A 94 3.50 5.64 3.08
C MET A 94 2.94 4.77 1.96
#